data_AF-A0A914ZUE1-F1
#
_entry.id   AF-A0A914ZUE1-F1
#
_cell.length_a   1.000
_cell.length_b   1.000
_cell.length_c   1.000
_cell.angle_alpha   90.00
_cell.angle_beta   90.00
_cell.angle_gamma   90.00
#
_symmetry.space_group_name_H-M   'P 1'
#
loop_
_entity.id
_entity.type
_entity.pdbx_description
1 polymer ?
#
loop_
_entity_poly.entity_id
_entity_poly.type
_entity_poly.pdbx_seq_one_letter_code
_entity_poly.pdbx_strand_id
1 'polypeptide(L)'
;MVRFGIVRLAFLSICLLFCICIIHFHPLTYNGSVPFSFSEVPTHSFILYKKCIYNRFTKMPAEKYWLLFSQTVTSCLNMFIGPDRFSLTRLPNRDEVKFVRLPTRTLKAGDSCNIVTIGVGHDVGAEKQLQSLFPKICAFYGADPVEKINKELYESIGGRFFPFAVGSTSGNDTALVLGYEGDEFYKGQTVQHIDIVRFLRHYAGILSPIDVIILDVEGAEFEILPFLEPGNLLDDNNITVCQWNIELHWPSPEQNESFKRFIINTIRDERFTS
;
A
#
# COMPACT_ATOMS: atom_id res chain seq x y z
N MET A 1 10.79 -2.12 62.56
CA MET A 1 11.99 -1.35 62.16
C MET A 1 12.28 -1.72 60.70
N VAL A 2 11.97 -0.81 59.75
CA VAL A 2 12.63 -0.54 58.44
C VAL A 2 12.98 -1.76 57.53
N ARG A 3 12.61 -1.91 56.25
CA ARG A 3 11.94 -1.09 55.21
C ARG A 3 11.46 -2.03 54.08
N PHE A 4 10.28 -1.78 53.53
CA PHE A 4 9.87 -2.21 52.19
C PHE A 4 10.67 -1.40 51.15
N GLY A 5 11.10 -2.03 50.05
CA GLY A 5 11.69 -1.31 48.93
C GLY A 5 12.20 -2.19 47.77
N ILE A 6 11.53 -2.06 46.63
CA ILE A 6 12.10 -2.11 45.27
C ILE A 6 12.46 -3.51 44.73
N VAL A 7 11.46 -4.21 44.19
CA VAL A 7 11.60 -5.00 42.94
C VAL A 7 10.33 -4.81 42.10
N ARG A 8 10.19 -3.63 41.51
CA ARG A 8 9.27 -3.32 40.40
C ARG A 8 9.99 -2.30 39.52
N LEU A 9 10.89 -2.74 38.64
CA LEU A 9 11.46 -1.94 37.54
C LEU A 9 12.47 -2.80 36.76
N ALA A 10 11.97 -3.71 35.92
CA ALA A 10 12.81 -4.36 34.89
C ALA A 10 12.02 -4.75 33.61
N PHE A 11 10.71 -4.48 33.54
CA PHE A 11 9.89 -4.80 32.36
C PHE A 11 9.34 -3.56 31.63
N LEU A 12 9.85 -2.36 31.95
CA LEU A 12 9.34 -1.08 31.43
C LEU A 12 10.33 -0.32 30.52
N SER A 13 11.41 -0.96 30.07
CA SER A 13 12.44 -0.31 29.23
C SER A 13 12.68 -0.96 27.86
N ILE A 14 11.87 -1.93 27.43
CA ILE A 14 11.98 -2.50 26.08
C ILE A 14 10.93 -1.93 25.10
N CYS A 15 9.81 -1.37 25.58
CA CYS A 15 8.81 -0.73 24.71
C CYS A 15 9.14 0.72 24.32
N LEU A 16 10.08 1.39 25.00
CA LEU A 16 10.45 2.79 24.73
C LEU A 16 11.47 2.98 23.60
N LEU A 17 11.98 1.90 23.01
CA LEU A 17 12.89 1.94 21.85
C LEU A 17 12.16 1.94 20.50
N PHE A 18 10.82 1.82 20.48
CA PHE A 18 10.01 1.76 19.26
C PHE A 18 9.60 3.12 18.68
N CYS A 19 9.93 4.26 19.32
CA CYS A 19 9.51 5.60 18.86
C CYS A 19 10.62 6.57 18.42
N ILE A 20 11.88 6.14 18.29
CA ILE A 20 12.93 7.04 17.75
C ILE A 20 13.83 6.29 16.74
N CYS A 21 13.22 5.87 15.64
CA CYS A 21 13.89 5.83 14.35
C CYS A 21 13.13 6.77 13.40
N ILE A 22 13.09 8.05 13.76
CA ILE A 22 12.91 9.13 12.80
C ILE A 22 14.13 9.07 11.89
N ILE A 23 14.03 8.32 10.80
CA ILE A 23 14.93 8.50 9.67
C ILE A 23 14.58 9.89 9.14
N HIS A 24 15.34 10.89 9.57
CA HIS A 24 15.39 12.20 8.93
C HIS A 24 15.85 11.98 7.47
N PHE A 25 14.90 11.74 6.58
CA PHE A 25 15.09 12.11 5.19
C PHE A 25 15.16 13.63 5.17
N HIS A 26 16.36 14.15 4.91
CA HIS A 26 16.54 15.55 4.60
C HIS A 26 15.47 15.98 3.58
N PRO A 27 14.67 17.02 3.87
CA PRO A 27 13.76 17.56 2.88
C PRO A 27 14.63 18.21 1.80
N LEU A 28 14.81 17.51 0.68
CA LEU A 28 15.26 18.16 -0.55
C LEU A 28 14.14 19.12 -0.94
N THR A 29 14.37 20.40 -0.67
CA THR A 29 13.54 21.51 -1.12
C THR A 29 13.47 21.47 -2.65
N TYR A 30 12.34 20.97 -3.18
CA TYR A 30 12.12 20.95 -4.63
C TYR A 30 11.49 22.26 -5.06
N ASN A 31 12.25 23.01 -5.85
CA ASN A 31 11.85 24.26 -6.48
C ASN A 31 11.66 24.00 -7.98
N GLY A 32 10.46 24.24 -8.50
CA GLY A 32 10.22 24.42 -9.93
C GLY A 32 9.77 23.19 -10.72
N SER A 33 8.60 23.30 -11.32
CA SER A 33 8.09 22.45 -12.39
C SER A 33 9.04 22.41 -13.60
N VAL A 34 9.68 21.26 -13.84
CA VAL A 34 10.37 20.97 -15.11
C VAL A 34 9.56 19.88 -15.82
N PRO A 35 9.16 20.07 -17.09
CA PRO A 35 8.49 19.02 -17.83
C PRO A 35 9.50 17.91 -18.14
N PHE A 36 9.33 16.75 -17.49
CA PHE A 36 10.21 15.61 -17.70
C PHE A 36 9.94 14.98 -19.07
N SER A 37 10.93 14.98 -19.95
CA SER A 37 10.90 14.28 -21.23
C SER A 37 11.11 12.78 -20.98
N PHE A 38 10.08 11.97 -21.24
CA PHE A 38 10.13 10.52 -21.09
C PHE A 38 11.03 9.89 -22.16
N SER A 39 12.10 9.22 -21.74
CA SER A 39 12.74 8.20 -22.58
C SER A 39 12.19 6.84 -22.15
N GLU A 40 11.51 6.12 -23.03
CA GLU A 40 11.07 4.75 -22.75
C GLU A 40 12.29 3.89 -22.36
N VAL A 41 12.15 3.09 -21.29
CA VAL A 41 13.18 2.13 -20.90
C VAL A 41 13.27 1.06 -21.99
N PRO A 42 14.46 0.78 -22.55
CA PRO A 42 14.59 -0.29 -23.54
C PRO A 42 14.08 -1.62 -22.99
N THR A 43 13.25 -2.33 -23.76
CA THR A 43 12.64 -3.61 -23.35
C THR A 43 13.66 -4.60 -22.80
N HIS A 44 14.86 -4.63 -23.37
CA HIS A 44 15.95 -5.50 -22.91
C HIS A 44 16.43 -5.17 -21.49
N SER A 45 16.61 -3.89 -21.15
CA SER A 45 16.99 -3.44 -19.81
C SER A 45 15.97 -3.87 -18.76
N PHE A 46 14.68 -3.76 -19.10
CA PHE A 46 13.60 -4.13 -18.21
C PHE A 46 13.53 -5.65 -17.99
N ILE A 47 13.77 -6.46 -19.04
CA ILE A 47 13.90 -7.92 -18.91
C ILE A 47 15.06 -8.29 -17.96
N LEU A 48 16.22 -7.62 -18.07
CA LEU A 48 17.36 -7.87 -17.19
C LEU A 48 17.07 -7.47 -15.75
N TYR A 49 16.40 -6.33 -15.54
CA TYR A 49 15.93 -5.89 -14.23
C TYR A 49 15.03 -6.93 -13.56
N LYS A 50 14.01 -7.43 -14.25
CA LYS A 50 13.12 -8.49 -13.74
C LYS A 50 13.90 -9.75 -13.38
N LYS A 51 14.79 -10.20 -14.27
CA LYS A 51 15.65 -11.38 -14.02
C LYS A 51 16.54 -11.20 -12.80
N CYS A 52 17.09 -9.99 -12.59
CA CYS A 52 17.91 -9.68 -11.41
C CYS A 52 17.10 -9.83 -10.12
N ILE A 53 15.92 -9.22 -10.06
CA ILE A 53 15.06 -9.28 -8.88
C ILE A 53 14.64 -10.73 -8.62
N TYR A 54 14.10 -11.40 -9.64
CA TYR A 54 13.66 -12.79 -9.54
C TYR A 54 14.76 -13.70 -9.00
N ASN A 55 15.94 -13.69 -9.61
CA ASN A 55 17.05 -14.55 -9.21
C ASN A 55 17.57 -14.29 -7.79
N ARG A 56 17.54 -13.04 -7.32
CA ARG A 56 17.96 -12.69 -5.96
C ARG A 56 16.92 -13.16 -4.95
N PHE A 57 15.65 -12.89 -5.21
CA PHE A 57 14.56 -13.23 -4.29
C PHE A 57 14.26 -14.72 -4.21
N THR A 58 14.37 -15.48 -5.30
CA THR A 58 14.19 -16.95 -5.26
C THR A 58 15.24 -17.65 -4.39
N LYS A 59 16.43 -17.06 -4.24
CA LYS A 59 17.53 -17.59 -3.42
C LYS A 59 17.55 -17.01 -2.01
N MET A 60 16.74 -15.98 -1.74
CA MET A 60 16.70 -15.31 -0.46
C MET A 60 15.82 -16.11 0.52
N PRO A 61 16.33 -16.43 1.72
CA PRO A 61 15.50 -17.06 2.73
C PRO A 61 14.53 -16.02 3.30
N ALA A 62 13.33 -16.44 3.74
CA ALA A 62 12.24 -15.51 4.02
C ALA A 62 12.59 -14.55 5.17
N GLU A 63 13.31 -15.00 6.20
CA GLU A 63 13.72 -14.17 7.32
C GLU A 63 14.57 -12.95 6.94
N LYS A 64 15.19 -12.95 5.74
CA LYS A 64 15.94 -11.81 5.22
C LYS A 64 15.13 -10.92 4.27
N TYR A 65 13.97 -11.38 3.84
CA TYR A 65 13.20 -10.75 2.77
C TYR A 65 12.78 -9.34 3.14
N TRP A 66 12.12 -9.17 4.29
CA TRP A 66 11.75 -7.85 4.83
C TRP A 66 12.92 -6.86 4.86
N LEU A 67 14.03 -7.25 5.50
CA LEU A 67 15.19 -6.38 5.74
C LEU A 67 15.93 -6.00 4.45
N LEU A 68 15.96 -6.89 3.46
CA LEU A 68 16.77 -6.72 2.24
C LEU A 68 15.95 -6.36 1.00
N PHE A 69 14.61 -6.28 1.10
CA PHE A 69 13.73 -6.04 -0.03
C PHE A 69 14.08 -4.76 -0.78
N SER A 70 14.02 -3.61 -0.10
CA SER A 70 14.27 -2.29 -0.71
C SER A 70 15.68 -2.19 -1.31
N GLN A 71 16.69 -2.67 -0.58
CA GLN A 71 18.07 -2.70 -1.06
C GLN A 71 18.22 -3.56 -2.32
N THR A 72 17.55 -4.71 -2.37
CA THR A 72 17.61 -5.64 -3.50
C THR A 72 16.95 -5.06 -4.74
N VAL A 73 15.74 -4.52 -4.60
CA VAL A 73 15.01 -3.86 -5.69
C VAL A 73 15.81 -2.68 -6.24
N THR A 74 16.31 -1.81 -5.35
CA THR A 74 17.10 -0.63 -5.73
C THR A 74 18.41 -1.01 -6.40
N SER A 75 19.10 -2.05 -5.90
CA SER A 75 20.34 -2.55 -6.50
C SER A 75 20.13 -3.06 -7.92
N CYS A 76 19.06 -3.81 -8.18
CA CYS A 76 18.71 -4.26 -9.53
C CYS A 76 18.30 -3.08 -10.42
N LEU A 77 17.54 -2.11 -9.88
CA LEU A 77 17.10 -0.93 -10.62
C LEU A 77 18.30 -0.12 -11.14
N ASN A 78 19.25 0.16 -10.25
CA ASN A 78 20.48 0.92 -10.59
C ASN A 78 21.36 0.19 -11.60
N MET A 79 21.35 -1.14 -11.61
CA MET A 79 22.20 -1.94 -12.49
C MET A 79 21.71 -1.94 -13.95
N PHE A 80 20.39 -1.90 -14.18
CA PHE A 80 19.83 -2.16 -15.51
C PHE A 80 18.98 -1.02 -16.09
N ILE A 81 18.40 -0.17 -15.25
CA ILE A 81 17.45 0.87 -15.66
C ILE A 81 17.98 2.26 -15.30
N GLY A 82 18.39 2.46 -14.04
CA GLY A 82 18.68 3.77 -13.46
C GLY A 82 17.43 4.37 -12.78
N PRO A 83 17.58 5.04 -11.63
CA PRO A 83 16.44 5.49 -10.83
C PRO A 83 15.58 6.54 -11.55
N ASP A 84 16.18 7.38 -12.39
CA ASP A 84 15.50 8.45 -13.11
C ASP A 84 14.70 7.98 -14.33
N ARG A 85 14.80 6.68 -14.68
CA ARG A 85 14.14 6.12 -15.88
C ARG A 85 12.90 5.30 -15.55
N PHE A 86 12.61 5.06 -14.27
CA PHE A 86 11.39 4.37 -13.85
C PHE A 86 10.26 5.38 -13.68
N SER A 87 9.23 5.32 -14.54
CA SER A 87 8.14 6.30 -14.59
C SER A 87 7.09 6.08 -13.50
N LEU A 88 7.50 6.17 -12.23
CA LEU A 88 6.58 6.25 -11.10
C LEU A 88 6.46 7.70 -10.63
N THR A 89 5.21 8.15 -10.51
CA THR A 89 4.89 9.40 -9.86
C THR A 89 4.90 9.19 -8.35
N ARG A 90 5.65 10.04 -7.66
CA ARG A 90 5.75 10.10 -6.21
C ARG A 90 4.60 10.94 -5.66
N LEU A 91 3.92 10.43 -4.64
CA LEU A 91 2.77 11.04 -3.99
C LEU A 91 3.03 11.06 -2.48
N PRO A 92 3.77 12.08 -1.98
CA PRO A 92 4.05 12.18 -0.55
C PRO A 92 2.78 12.47 0.26
N ASN A 93 2.66 11.79 1.38
CA ASN A 93 1.74 12.05 2.50
C ASN A 93 2.53 12.64 3.69
N ARG A 94 1.89 12.74 4.86
CA ARG A 94 2.54 13.24 6.08
C ARG A 94 3.72 12.38 6.54
N ASP A 95 3.63 11.07 6.37
CA ASP A 95 4.51 10.07 6.97
C ASP A 95 5.09 9.08 5.95
N GLU A 96 4.38 8.79 4.86
CA GLU A 96 4.88 7.93 3.78
C GLU A 96 4.88 8.59 2.38
N VAL A 97 5.41 7.84 1.40
CA VAL A 97 5.36 8.20 -0.02
C VAL A 97 4.70 7.08 -0.79
N LYS A 98 3.53 7.37 -1.38
CA LYS A 98 2.86 6.46 -2.31
C LYS A 98 3.43 6.63 -3.71
N PHE A 99 3.37 5.58 -4.52
CA PHE A 99 3.91 5.56 -5.88
C PHE A 99 2.87 4.98 -6.83
N VAL A 100 2.67 5.64 -7.96
CA VAL A 100 1.75 5.20 -9.01
C VAL A 100 2.34 5.39 -10.39
N ARG A 101 1.86 4.62 -11.36
CA ARG A 101 2.07 4.88 -12.77
C ARG A 101 0.86 5.62 -13.33
N LEU A 102 1.10 6.77 -13.97
CA LEU A 102 0.02 7.53 -14.60
C LEU A 102 -0.60 6.75 -15.77
N PRO A 103 -1.90 6.94 -16.05
CA PRO A 103 -2.56 6.28 -17.16
C PRO A 103 -1.86 6.57 -18.47
N THR A 104 -1.48 5.53 -19.20
CA THR A 104 -0.94 5.65 -20.57
C THR A 104 -2.04 5.63 -21.61
N ARG A 105 -3.22 5.10 -21.27
CA ARG A 105 -4.40 5.06 -22.14
C ARG A 105 -5.19 6.37 -22.08
N THR A 106 -5.66 6.83 -23.24
CA THR A 106 -6.65 7.92 -23.31
C THR A 106 -8.03 7.39 -22.95
N LEU A 107 -8.60 7.86 -21.84
CA LEU A 107 -9.95 7.51 -21.42
C LEU A 107 -11.00 8.24 -22.25
N LYS A 108 -12.01 7.51 -22.72
CA LYS A 108 -13.16 8.03 -23.47
C LYS A 108 -14.42 7.99 -22.61
N ALA A 109 -15.44 8.74 -23.02
CA ALA A 109 -16.76 8.67 -22.39
C ALA A 109 -17.30 7.23 -22.46
N GLY A 110 -17.68 6.67 -21.32
CA GLY A 110 -18.12 5.28 -21.17
C GLY A 110 -17.03 4.31 -20.71
N ASP A 111 -15.75 4.72 -20.73
CA ASP A 111 -14.68 3.92 -20.13
C ASP A 111 -14.79 3.94 -18.60
N SER A 112 -14.52 2.81 -17.96
CA SER A 112 -14.34 2.74 -16.51
C SER A 112 -12.94 3.20 -16.13
N CYS A 113 -12.84 3.99 -15.07
CA CYS A 113 -11.60 4.26 -14.36
C CYS A 113 -11.86 4.30 -12.86
N ASN A 114 -11.22 3.44 -12.08
CA ASN A 114 -11.53 3.27 -10.66
C ASN A 114 -10.25 3.29 -9.82
N ILE A 115 -10.24 4.14 -8.80
CA ILE A 115 -9.18 4.27 -7.80
C ILE A 115 -9.77 3.88 -6.46
N VAL A 116 -9.17 2.90 -5.81
CA VAL A 116 -9.63 2.35 -4.54
C VAL A 116 -8.57 2.58 -3.47
N THR A 117 -8.95 3.18 -2.35
CA THR A 117 -8.13 3.29 -1.14
C THR A 117 -8.77 2.46 -0.04
N ILE A 118 -8.03 1.52 0.52
CA ILE A 118 -8.44 0.74 1.69
C ILE A 118 -7.50 1.09 2.84
N GLY A 119 -8.09 1.62 3.91
CA GLY A 119 -7.39 2.31 4.97
C GLY A 119 -7.03 3.73 4.56
N VAL A 120 -7.81 4.70 5.03
CA VAL A 120 -7.66 6.11 4.68
C VAL A 120 -6.76 6.82 5.69
N GLY A 121 -6.72 6.38 6.95
CA GLY A 121 -5.64 6.77 7.88
C GLY A 121 -5.57 8.25 8.24
N HIS A 122 -6.68 9.00 8.17
CA HIS A 122 -6.75 10.46 8.42
C HIS A 122 -5.85 11.34 7.51
N ASP A 123 -5.33 10.80 6.41
CA ASP A 123 -4.59 11.55 5.40
C ASP A 123 -5.00 11.14 3.98
N VAL A 124 -5.35 12.12 3.16
CA VAL A 124 -5.74 11.94 1.75
C VAL A 124 -4.83 12.72 0.81
N GLY A 125 -3.61 13.07 1.25
CA GLY A 125 -2.66 13.86 0.47
C GLY A 125 -2.32 13.24 -0.89
N ALA A 126 -2.10 11.93 -0.93
CA ALA A 126 -1.77 11.17 -2.11
C ALA A 126 -2.99 11.05 -3.03
N GLU A 127 -4.16 10.76 -2.48
CA GLU A 127 -5.43 10.68 -3.20
C GLU A 127 -5.82 12.03 -3.81
N LYS A 128 -5.57 13.14 -3.10
CA LYS A 128 -5.77 14.49 -3.62
C LYS A 128 -4.84 14.78 -4.79
N GLN A 129 -3.58 14.36 -4.72
CA GLN A 129 -2.64 14.48 -5.84
C GLN A 129 -3.08 13.59 -7.01
N LEU A 130 -3.51 12.35 -6.75
CA LEU A 130 -4.08 11.46 -7.76
C LEU A 130 -5.28 12.08 -8.46
N GLN A 131 -6.19 12.71 -7.73
CA GLN A 131 -7.38 13.38 -8.28
C GLN A 131 -7.03 14.55 -9.23
N SER A 132 -5.83 15.12 -9.09
CA SER A 132 -5.30 16.15 -10.00
C SER A 132 -4.60 15.58 -11.22
N LEU A 133 -3.98 14.40 -11.08
CA LEU A 133 -3.15 13.75 -12.11
C LEU A 133 -3.94 12.80 -13.01
N PHE A 134 -4.94 12.10 -12.45
CA PHE A 134 -5.79 11.18 -13.18
C PHE A 134 -6.95 11.94 -13.84
N PRO A 135 -7.47 11.45 -14.99
CA PRO A 135 -8.58 12.09 -15.66
C PRO A 135 -9.83 12.19 -14.76
N LYS A 136 -10.61 13.26 -14.92
CA LYS A 136 -11.81 13.53 -14.09
C LYS A 136 -12.92 12.50 -14.19
N ILE A 137 -12.86 11.60 -15.17
CA ILE A 137 -13.79 10.46 -15.29
C ILE A 137 -13.49 9.35 -14.27
N CYS A 138 -12.29 9.36 -13.67
CA CYS A 138 -11.92 8.38 -12.66
C CYS A 138 -12.71 8.57 -11.36
N ALA A 139 -13.30 7.48 -10.88
CA ALA A 139 -14.04 7.45 -9.62
C ALA A 139 -13.14 6.98 -8.47
N PHE A 140 -13.28 7.62 -7.32
CA PHE A 140 -12.51 7.34 -6.10
C PHE A 140 -13.40 6.67 -5.06
N TYR A 141 -12.91 5.58 -4.45
CA TYR A 141 -13.61 4.78 -3.46
C TYR A 141 -12.72 4.53 -2.25
N GLY A 142 -13.09 5.06 -1.09
CA GLY A 142 -12.33 4.97 0.15
C GLY A 142 -13.05 4.10 1.17
N ALA A 143 -12.35 3.17 1.79
CA ALA A 143 -12.89 2.37 2.90
C ALA A 143 -12.01 2.49 4.14
N ASP A 144 -12.63 2.80 5.28
CA ASP A 144 -11.96 2.84 6.58
C ASP A 144 -13.00 2.69 7.69
N PRO A 145 -12.74 1.94 8.78
CA PRO A 145 -13.69 1.82 9.89
C PRO A 145 -13.91 3.11 10.69
N VAL A 146 -12.99 4.08 10.64
CA VAL A 146 -13.10 5.37 11.35
C VAL A 146 -13.86 6.37 10.51
N GLU A 147 -15.19 6.43 10.66
CA GLU A 147 -16.04 7.25 9.78
C GLU A 147 -15.78 8.75 9.90
N LYS A 148 -15.78 9.32 11.11
CA LYS A 148 -15.99 10.77 11.31
C LYS A 148 -15.02 11.65 10.53
N ILE A 149 -13.72 11.36 10.61
CA ILE A 149 -12.67 12.17 9.98
C ILE A 149 -12.43 11.70 8.54
N ASN A 150 -12.32 10.39 8.31
CA ASN A 150 -11.99 9.87 6.99
C ASN A 150 -13.08 10.13 5.96
N LYS A 151 -14.35 10.12 6.36
CA LYS A 151 -15.46 10.49 5.47
C LYS A 151 -15.34 11.91 4.97
N GLU A 152 -15.15 12.87 5.88
CA GLU A 152 -15.02 14.29 5.52
C GLU A 152 -13.82 14.51 4.60
N LEU A 153 -12.67 13.93 4.93
CA LEU A 153 -11.46 14.05 4.12
C LEU A 153 -11.63 13.43 2.73
N TYR A 154 -12.12 12.20 2.64
CA TYR A 154 -12.23 11.48 1.37
C TYR A 154 -13.35 12.02 0.47
N GLU A 155 -14.47 12.46 1.05
CA GLU A 155 -15.55 13.11 0.28
C GLU A 155 -15.14 14.51 -0.19
N SER A 156 -14.23 15.21 0.50
CA SER A 156 -13.72 16.53 0.08
C SER A 156 -12.97 16.50 -1.27
N ILE A 157 -12.45 15.34 -1.66
CA ILE A 157 -11.82 15.12 -2.98
C ILE A 157 -12.81 14.54 -4.00
N GLY A 158 -14.11 14.51 -3.71
CA GLY A 158 -15.15 13.96 -4.57
C GLY A 158 -15.19 12.43 -4.61
N GLY A 159 -14.55 11.76 -3.65
CA GLY A 159 -14.60 10.31 -3.50
C GLY A 159 -15.87 9.85 -2.77
N ARG A 160 -16.14 8.54 -2.85
CA ARG A 160 -17.19 7.86 -2.08
C ARG A 160 -16.55 7.13 -0.91
N PHE A 161 -16.98 7.46 0.31
CA PHE A 161 -16.47 6.83 1.53
C PHE A 161 -17.37 5.69 2.02
N PHE A 162 -16.76 4.65 2.58
CA PHE A 162 -17.44 3.48 3.16
C PHE A 162 -16.87 3.14 4.54
N PRO A 163 -17.70 3.09 5.60
CA PRO A 163 -17.24 2.90 6.99
C PRO A 163 -16.99 1.42 7.32
N PHE A 164 -16.12 0.76 6.56
CA PHE A 164 -15.80 -0.67 6.73
C PHE A 164 -14.30 -0.89 6.88
N ALA A 165 -13.92 -1.79 7.77
CA ALA A 165 -12.63 -2.45 7.66
C ALA A 165 -12.73 -3.48 6.52
N VAL A 166 -11.88 -3.39 5.51
CA VAL A 166 -11.89 -4.34 4.40
C VAL A 166 -10.72 -5.29 4.57
N GLY A 167 -11.00 -6.58 4.53
CA GLY A 167 -10.01 -7.63 4.79
C GLY A 167 -10.28 -8.90 3.98
N SER A 168 -9.74 -10.01 4.47
CA SER A 168 -9.87 -11.31 3.81
C SER A 168 -11.20 -12.00 4.04
N THR A 169 -11.86 -11.71 5.16
CA THR A 169 -13.10 -12.34 5.58
C THR A 169 -14.10 -11.31 6.10
N SER A 170 -15.38 -11.66 6.03
CA SER A 170 -16.47 -10.86 6.61
C SER A 170 -16.77 -11.32 8.03
N GLY A 171 -16.90 -10.39 8.98
CA GLY A 171 -17.19 -10.71 10.39
C GLY A 171 -17.06 -9.51 11.30
N ASN A 172 -17.37 -9.68 12.59
CA ASN A 172 -16.99 -8.70 13.60
C ASN A 172 -15.64 -9.14 14.17
N ASP A 173 -14.61 -8.35 13.95
CA ASP A 173 -13.27 -8.62 14.47
C ASP A 173 -12.60 -7.32 14.93
N THR A 174 -11.46 -7.43 15.60
CA THR A 174 -10.69 -6.30 16.10
C THR A 174 -9.75 -5.80 15.01
N ALA A 175 -9.91 -4.54 14.62
CA ALA A 175 -8.93 -3.82 13.81
C ALA A 175 -8.16 -2.82 14.67
N LEU A 176 -6.91 -2.55 14.30
CA LEU A 176 -6.21 -1.35 14.79
C LEU A 176 -6.71 -0.15 14.00
N VAL A 177 -7.16 0.87 14.71
CA VAL A 177 -7.65 2.10 14.11
C VAL A 177 -6.93 3.31 14.66
N LEU A 178 -6.67 4.28 13.78
CA LEU A 178 -6.04 5.54 14.17
C LEU A 178 -7.02 6.37 15.03
N GLY A 179 -6.59 6.73 16.23
CA GLY A 179 -7.39 7.48 17.21
C GLY A 179 -6.51 8.39 18.05
N TYR A 180 -7.10 9.47 18.57
CA TYR A 180 -6.40 10.40 19.45
C TYR A 180 -7.03 10.35 20.85
N GLU A 181 -6.69 9.34 21.65
CA GLU A 181 -7.07 9.24 23.06
C GLU A 181 -5.81 9.15 23.94
N GLY A 182 -5.40 10.29 24.53
CA GLY A 182 -4.19 10.34 25.36
C GLY A 182 -2.91 10.26 24.53
N ASP A 183 -1.96 9.40 24.93
CA ASP A 183 -0.68 9.17 24.25
C ASP A 183 -0.73 7.99 23.24
N GLU A 184 -1.88 7.30 23.11
CA GLU A 184 -2.06 6.20 22.16
C GLU A 184 -2.66 6.73 20.86
N PHE A 185 -1.92 6.53 19.76
CA PHE A 185 -2.35 6.89 18.40
C PHE A 185 -3.18 5.80 17.73
N TYR A 186 -3.10 4.56 18.23
CA TYR A 186 -3.77 3.40 17.65
C TYR A 186 -4.50 2.61 18.72
N LYS A 187 -5.75 2.24 18.44
CA LYS A 187 -6.59 1.49 19.36
C LYS A 187 -7.18 0.27 18.68
N GLY A 188 -7.17 -0.86 19.37
CA GLY A 188 -7.96 -2.02 18.96
C GLY A 188 -9.45 -1.72 19.12
N GLN A 189 -10.19 -1.74 18.02
CA GLN A 189 -11.64 -1.55 18.02
C GLN A 189 -12.31 -2.73 17.32
N THR A 190 -13.37 -3.28 17.92
CA THR A 190 -14.24 -4.23 17.22
C THR A 190 -15.00 -3.48 16.14
N VAL A 191 -14.75 -3.85 14.90
CA VAL A 191 -15.32 -3.23 13.70
C VAL A 191 -15.94 -4.29 12.82
N GLN A 192 -16.81 -3.86 11.92
CA GLN A 192 -17.33 -4.73 10.89
C GLN A 192 -16.27 -4.90 9.81
N HIS A 193 -15.71 -6.10 9.71
CA HIS A 193 -14.90 -6.52 8.58
C HIS A 193 -15.79 -6.97 7.43
N ILE A 194 -15.47 -6.49 6.23
CA ILE A 194 -16.09 -6.91 4.97
C ILE A 194 -14.99 -7.50 4.08
N ASP A 195 -15.25 -8.66 3.49
CA ASP A 195 -14.31 -9.24 2.55
C ASP A 195 -14.14 -8.36 1.31
N ILE A 196 -12.92 -8.32 0.76
CA ILE A 196 -12.56 -7.40 -0.32
C ILE A 196 -13.44 -7.55 -1.57
N VAL A 197 -13.85 -8.77 -1.94
CA VAL A 197 -14.71 -8.99 -3.10
C VAL A 197 -16.08 -8.37 -2.86
N ARG A 198 -16.67 -8.62 -1.69
CA ARG A 198 -17.96 -8.08 -1.31
C ARG A 198 -17.93 -6.56 -1.23
N PHE A 199 -16.87 -5.98 -0.66
CA PHE A 199 -16.67 -4.53 -0.69
C PHE A 199 -16.68 -3.99 -2.13
N LEU A 200 -15.79 -4.51 -2.99
CA LEU A 200 -15.61 -4.00 -4.35
C LEU A 200 -16.88 -4.14 -5.20
N ARG A 201 -17.57 -5.29 -5.13
CA ARG A 201 -18.72 -5.59 -5.99
C ARG A 201 -20.05 -5.09 -5.44
N HIS A 202 -20.33 -5.32 -4.16
CA HIS A 202 -21.67 -5.11 -3.61
C HIS A 202 -21.82 -3.75 -2.94
N TYR A 203 -20.80 -3.26 -2.25
CA TYR A 203 -20.86 -1.97 -1.57
C TYR A 203 -20.41 -0.82 -2.48
N ALA A 204 -19.21 -0.93 -3.05
CA ALA A 204 -18.67 0.10 -3.93
C ALA A 204 -19.33 0.08 -5.32
N GLY A 205 -19.75 -1.11 -5.79
CA GLY A 205 -20.37 -1.28 -7.11
C GLY A 205 -19.38 -1.09 -8.26
N ILE A 206 -18.11 -1.44 -8.04
CA ILE A 206 -17.02 -1.19 -8.99
C ILE A 206 -17.09 -2.20 -10.15
N LEU A 207 -17.12 -1.67 -11.36
CA LEU A 207 -16.91 -2.42 -12.58
C LEU A 207 -15.42 -2.42 -12.92
N SER A 208 -14.90 -3.55 -13.36
CA SER A 208 -13.48 -3.67 -13.69
C SER A 208 -13.12 -2.83 -14.92
N PRO A 209 -11.86 -2.35 -15.02
CA PRO A 209 -10.76 -2.59 -14.10
C PRO A 209 -10.74 -1.65 -12.88
N ILE A 210 -10.02 -2.05 -11.84
CA ILE A 210 -9.50 -1.16 -10.80
C ILE A 210 -8.13 -0.68 -11.27
N ASP A 211 -8.03 0.60 -11.66
CA ASP A 211 -6.82 1.18 -12.23
C ASP A 211 -5.71 1.33 -11.19
N VAL A 212 -6.08 1.63 -9.94
CA VAL A 212 -5.19 1.73 -8.77
C VAL A 212 -5.90 1.20 -7.53
N ILE A 213 -5.25 0.30 -6.80
CA ILE A 213 -5.63 -0.02 -5.42
C ILE A 213 -4.51 0.40 -4.45
N ILE A 214 -4.87 1.14 -3.41
CA ILE A 214 -3.99 1.57 -2.33
C ILE A 214 -4.41 0.80 -1.08
N LEU A 215 -3.49 0.10 -0.42
CA LEU A 215 -3.74 -0.67 0.80
C LEU A 215 -2.82 -0.18 1.92
N ASP A 216 -3.44 0.17 3.04
CA ASP A 216 -2.78 0.55 4.28
C ASP A 216 -3.72 0.19 5.45
N VAL A 217 -3.69 -1.07 5.88
CA VAL A 217 -4.70 -1.66 6.77
C VAL A 217 -4.07 -2.27 8.02
N GLU A 218 -2.99 -1.66 8.49
CA GLU A 218 -2.37 -1.92 9.79
C GLU A 218 -2.08 -3.42 10.04
N GLY A 219 -1.57 -4.11 9.02
CA GLY A 219 -1.13 -5.51 9.09
C GLY A 219 -2.05 -6.52 8.39
N ALA A 220 -3.29 -6.14 8.06
CA ALA A 220 -4.20 -7.01 7.31
C ALA A 220 -3.82 -7.14 5.81
N GLU A 221 -2.79 -6.42 5.34
CA GLU A 221 -2.36 -6.46 3.94
C GLU A 221 -1.90 -7.87 3.54
N PHE A 222 -1.20 -8.57 4.45
CA PHE A 222 -0.64 -9.90 4.19
C PHE A 222 -1.69 -10.96 3.87
N GLU A 223 -2.93 -10.77 4.34
CA GLU A 223 -4.06 -11.64 4.02
C GLU A 223 -4.70 -11.30 2.68
N ILE A 224 -4.55 -10.06 2.21
CA ILE A 224 -5.07 -9.59 0.93
C ILE A 224 -4.09 -9.90 -0.21
N LEU A 225 -2.77 -9.90 0.05
CA LEU A 225 -1.74 -10.14 -0.96
C LEU A 225 -2.02 -11.36 -1.88
N PRO A 226 -2.40 -12.55 -1.35
CA PRO A 226 -2.67 -13.71 -2.20
C PRO A 226 -3.81 -13.49 -3.20
N PHE A 227 -4.80 -12.65 -2.87
CA PHE A 227 -5.94 -12.38 -3.76
C PHE A 227 -5.56 -11.52 -4.97
N LEU A 228 -4.45 -10.77 -4.88
CA LEU A 228 -3.87 -10.02 -5.99
C LEU A 228 -3.04 -10.90 -6.93
N GLU A 229 -2.77 -12.18 -6.58
CA GLU A 229 -2.02 -13.10 -7.43
C GLU A 229 -2.87 -13.60 -8.63
N PRO A 230 -2.26 -13.88 -9.79
CA PRO A 230 -2.95 -14.45 -10.95
C PRO A 230 -3.77 -15.70 -10.63
N GLY A 231 -5.00 -15.75 -11.14
CA GLY A 231 -5.89 -16.91 -11.00
C GLY A 231 -6.37 -17.16 -9.57
N ASN A 232 -6.40 -16.10 -8.74
CA ASN A 232 -6.87 -16.16 -7.37
C ASN A 232 -8.19 -15.38 -7.19
N LEU A 233 -8.58 -15.13 -5.96
CA LEU A 233 -9.90 -14.65 -5.56
C LEU A 233 -10.43 -13.46 -6.38
N LEU A 234 -9.60 -12.44 -6.66
CA LEU A 234 -10.06 -11.30 -7.47
C LEU A 234 -10.33 -11.72 -8.92
N ASP A 235 -9.45 -12.50 -9.54
CA ASP A 235 -9.62 -12.97 -10.92
C ASP A 235 -10.82 -13.92 -11.05
N ASP A 236 -11.02 -14.82 -10.08
CA ASP A 236 -12.19 -15.73 -10.00
C ASP A 236 -13.51 -14.96 -9.92
N ASN A 237 -13.46 -13.72 -9.42
CA ASN A 237 -14.61 -12.81 -9.33
C ASN A 237 -14.63 -11.76 -10.46
N ASN A 238 -13.87 -11.98 -11.54
CA ASN A 238 -13.71 -11.10 -12.69
C ASN A 238 -13.25 -9.68 -12.34
N ILE A 239 -12.48 -9.53 -11.24
CA ILE A 239 -11.95 -8.25 -10.76
C ILE A 239 -10.51 -8.09 -11.24
N THR A 240 -10.33 -7.32 -12.31
CA THR A 240 -8.99 -6.95 -12.77
C THR A 240 -8.48 -5.73 -11.99
N VAL A 241 -7.32 -5.87 -11.36
CA VAL A 241 -6.52 -4.76 -10.81
C VAL A 241 -5.37 -4.47 -11.76
N CYS A 242 -5.10 -3.21 -12.09
CA CYS A 242 -4.04 -2.80 -13.01
C CYS A 242 -2.74 -2.40 -12.30
N GLN A 243 -2.82 -1.81 -11.11
CA GLN A 243 -1.65 -1.51 -10.28
C GLN A 243 -2.05 -1.48 -8.80
N TRP A 244 -1.08 -1.72 -7.92
CA TRP A 244 -1.25 -1.64 -6.48
C TRP A 244 -0.16 -0.77 -5.86
N ASN A 245 -0.51 -0.11 -4.76
CA ASN A 245 0.41 0.54 -3.84
C ASN A 245 0.06 0.05 -2.43
N ILE A 246 1.00 -0.56 -1.73
CA ILE A 246 0.73 -1.24 -0.46
C ILE A 246 1.75 -0.78 0.56
N GLU A 247 1.28 -0.27 1.68
CA GLU A 247 2.08 -0.08 2.88
C GLU A 247 2.10 -1.39 3.65
N LEU A 248 3.25 -2.06 3.65
CA LEU A 248 3.41 -3.29 4.41
C LEU A 248 3.89 -2.94 5.81
N HIS A 249 3.22 -3.51 6.80
CA HIS A 249 3.62 -3.42 8.20
C HIS A 249 4.67 -4.48 8.54
N TRP A 250 5.35 -4.33 9.68
CA TRP A 250 6.40 -5.26 10.09
C TRP A 250 5.85 -6.70 10.20
N PRO A 251 6.40 -7.68 9.43
CA PRO A 251 5.78 -8.99 9.31
C PRO A 251 6.16 -9.95 10.44
N SER A 252 5.24 -10.88 10.76
CA SER A 252 5.55 -12.16 11.40
C SER A 252 6.37 -13.06 10.45
N PRO A 253 7.01 -14.15 10.94
CA PRO A 253 7.66 -15.12 10.07
C PRO A 253 6.75 -15.67 8.95
N GLU A 254 5.50 -15.98 9.26
CA GLU A 254 4.51 -16.48 8.31
C GLU A 254 4.10 -15.42 7.28
N GLN A 255 3.89 -14.18 7.73
CA GLN A 255 3.60 -13.05 6.85
C GLN A 255 4.78 -12.76 5.91
N ASN A 256 6.01 -12.91 6.38
CA ASN A 256 7.21 -12.72 5.58
C ASN A 256 7.37 -13.81 4.50
N GLU A 257 6.97 -15.06 4.80
CA GLU A 257 6.84 -16.12 3.80
C GLU A 257 5.73 -15.80 2.78
N SER A 258 4.58 -15.28 3.23
CA SER A 258 3.50 -14.83 2.35
C SER A 258 3.98 -13.73 1.40
N PHE A 259 4.68 -12.72 1.92
CA PHE A 259 5.25 -11.62 1.13
C PHE A 259 6.28 -12.11 0.12
N LYS A 260 7.20 -13.00 0.53
CA LYS A 260 8.16 -13.62 -0.38
C LYS A 260 7.46 -14.33 -1.54
N ARG A 261 6.47 -15.17 -1.25
CA ARG A 261 5.70 -15.90 -2.26
C ARG A 261 5.00 -14.93 -3.21
N PHE A 262 4.32 -13.92 -2.68
CA PHE A 262 3.61 -12.91 -3.44
C PHE A 262 4.51 -12.20 -4.46
N ILE A 263 5.68 -11.73 -4.02
CA ILE A 263 6.64 -11.03 -4.89
C ILE A 263 7.18 -11.96 -5.97
N ILE A 264 7.56 -13.20 -5.63
CA ILE A 264 8.10 -14.16 -6.60
C ILE A 264 7.04 -14.49 -7.67
N ASN A 265 5.80 -14.76 -7.25
CA ASN A 265 4.70 -15.08 -8.15
C ASN A 265 4.38 -13.90 -9.07
N THR A 266 4.27 -12.69 -8.51
CA THR A 266 4.02 -11.44 -9.27
C THR A 266 5.04 -11.23 -10.38
N ILE A 267 6.34 -11.46 -10.10
CA ILE A 267 7.39 -11.31 -11.11
C ILE A 267 7.34 -12.44 -12.15
N ARG A 268 7.16 -13.68 -11.71
CA ARG A 268 7.11 -14.87 -12.59
C ARG A 268 5.99 -14.77 -13.60
N ASP A 269 4.82 -14.36 -13.14
CA ASP A 269 3.59 -14.37 -13.93
C ASP A 269 3.38 -13.03 -14.67
N GLU A 270 4.37 -12.15 -14.59
CA GLU A 270 4.42 -10.82 -15.18
C GLU A 270 3.28 -9.87 -14.80
N ARG A 271 2.47 -10.21 -13.79
CA ARG A 271 1.38 -9.37 -13.28
C ARG A 271 1.94 -8.07 -12.71
N PHE A 272 1.38 -6.92 -13.09
CA PHE A 272 1.83 -5.59 -12.63
C PHE A 272 3.27 -5.18 -13.02
N THR A 273 3.92 -5.94 -13.89
CA THR A 273 5.31 -5.70 -14.30
C THR A 273 5.42 -5.29 -15.76
N SER A 274 4.43 -4.59 -16.32
CA SER A 274 4.46 -4.01 -17.67
C SER A 274 4.53 -2.50 -17.63
#